data_AF-A0A849ETY2-F1
#
_entry.id   AF-A0A849ETY2-F1
#
_cell.length_a   1.000
_cell.length_b   1.000
_cell.length_c   1.000
_cell.angle_alpha   90.00
_cell.angle_beta   90.00
_cell.angle_gamma   90.00
#
_symmetry.space_group_name_H-M   'P 1'
#
loop_
_entity.id
_entity.type
_entity.pdbx_description
1 polymer ?
#
loop_
_entity_poly.entity_id
_entity_poly.type
_entity_poly.pdbx_seq_one_letter_code
_entity_poly.pdbx_strand_id
1 'polypeptide(L)'
;PKELKAYLLYVRQESKTHFDAGRSSMDACKKIDLGPYAEWTEPERLFFNVERAYREFRGQAWDTPVDPITTFAGVGQLRNFYKSRLHGGQ
;
A
#
# COMPACT_ATOMS: atom_id res chain seq x y z
N PRO A 1 -18.26 -7.00 -0.56
CA PRO A 1 -18.00 -8.42 -0.23
C PRO A 1 -17.18 -8.55 1.07
N LYS A 2 -17.28 -9.66 1.80
CA LYS A 2 -16.59 -9.86 3.10
C LYS A 2 -15.06 -9.82 2.96
N GLU A 3 -14.51 -10.40 1.90
CA GLU A 3 -13.07 -10.46 1.64
C GLU A 3 -12.44 -9.09 1.41
N LEU A 4 -13.09 -8.21 0.63
CA LEU A 4 -12.59 -6.85 0.43
C LEU A 4 -12.53 -6.07 1.76
N LYS A 5 -13.51 -6.26 2.64
CA LYS A 5 -13.49 -5.65 3.98
C LYS A 5 -12.33 -6.20 4.81
N ALA A 6 -12.09 -7.51 4.78
CA ALA A 6 -10.97 -8.13 5.48
C ALA A 6 -9.62 -7.61 4.96
N TYR A 7 -9.47 -7.49 3.63
CA TYR A 7 -8.30 -6.91 2.99
C TYR A 7 -8.05 -5.46 3.44
N LEU A 8 -9.07 -4.60 3.40
CA LEU A 8 -8.92 -3.19 3.80
C LEU A 8 -8.57 -3.05 5.29
N LEU A 9 -9.15 -3.88 6.16
CA LEU A 9 -8.80 -3.92 7.58
C LEU A 9 -7.36 -4.39 7.79
N TYR A 10 -6.95 -5.44 7.07
CA TYR A 10 -5.59 -5.97 7.11
C TYR A 10 -4.56 -4.91 6.69
N VAL A 11 -4.75 -4.29 5.52
CA VAL A 11 -3.84 -3.25 5.00
C VAL A 11 -3.78 -2.07 5.96
N ARG A 12 -4.91 -1.65 6.55
CA ARG A 12 -4.92 -0.57 7.54
C ARG A 12 -4.09 -0.94 8.78
N GLN A 13 -4.22 -2.16 9.30
CA GLN A 13 -3.51 -2.61 10.49
C GLN A 13 -2.00 -2.67 10.23
N GLU A 14 -1.59 -3.26 9.11
CA GLU A 14 -0.18 -3.30 8.71
C GLU A 14 0.40 -1.90 8.47
N SER A 15 -0.38 -1.02 7.83
CA SER A 15 -0.01 0.37 7.64
C SER A 15 0.24 1.07 8.97
N LYS A 16 -0.59 0.82 10.00
CA LYS A 16 -0.41 1.43 11.32
C LYS A 16 0.90 0.98 11.96
N THR A 17 1.22 -0.30 11.91
CA THR A 17 2.50 -0.85 12.40
C THR A 17 3.70 -0.17 11.74
N HIS A 18 3.67 0.01 10.43
CA HIS A 18 4.78 0.66 9.71
C HIS A 18 4.83 2.18 9.92
N PHE A 19 3.69 2.84 10.02
CA PHE A 19 3.58 4.26 10.32
C PHE A 19 4.15 4.58 11.70
N ASP A 20 3.78 3.80 12.72
CA ASP A 20 4.28 3.96 14.09
C ASP A 20 5.78 3.75 14.20
N ALA A 21 6.36 2.96 13.30
CA ALA A 21 7.79 2.77 13.16
C ALA A 21 8.48 3.84 12.29
N GLY A 22 7.77 4.92 11.92
CA GLY A 22 8.31 6.04 11.15
C GLY A 22 8.68 5.72 9.69
N ARG A 23 8.16 4.61 9.13
CA ARG A 23 8.50 4.21 7.75
C ARG A 23 7.68 5.00 6.74
N SER A 24 8.28 5.28 5.58
CA SER A 24 7.55 5.82 4.43
C SER A 24 6.48 4.84 3.94
N SER A 25 5.45 5.34 3.24
CA SER A 25 4.41 4.49 2.64
C SER A 25 4.98 3.49 1.65
N MET A 26 5.99 3.90 0.87
CA MET A 26 6.67 3.01 -0.08
C MET A 26 7.44 1.89 0.63
N ASP A 27 8.15 2.21 1.72
CA ASP A 27 8.85 1.19 2.51
C ASP A 27 7.90 0.26 3.24
N ALA A 28 6.73 0.75 3.67
CA ALA A 28 5.66 -0.09 4.18
C ALA A 28 5.17 -1.04 3.09
N CYS A 29 4.77 -0.54 1.93
CA CYS A 29 4.27 -1.37 0.82
C CYS A 29 5.23 -2.51 0.43
N LYS A 30 6.55 -2.24 0.40
CA LYS A 30 7.57 -3.26 0.09
C LYS A 30 7.75 -4.32 1.17
N LYS A 31 7.32 -4.04 2.42
CA LYS A 31 7.48 -4.91 3.58
C LYS A 31 6.21 -5.66 3.96
N ILE A 32 5.03 -5.12 3.63
CA ILE A 32 3.75 -5.77 3.91
C ILE A 32 3.69 -7.08 3.15
N ASP A 33 3.52 -8.17 3.89
CA ASP A 33 3.16 -9.47 3.32
C ASP A 33 1.68 -9.46 2.97
N LEU A 34 1.32 -9.67 1.71
CA LEU A 34 -0.09 -9.69 1.30
C LEU A 34 -0.76 -11.05 1.58
N GLY A 35 0.01 -12.08 1.92
CA GLY A 35 -0.49 -13.44 2.15
C GLY A 35 -1.46 -13.88 1.04
N PRO A 36 -2.71 -14.25 1.36
CA PRO A 36 -3.68 -14.71 0.35
C PRO A 36 -4.08 -13.63 -0.67
N TYR A 37 -3.87 -12.35 -0.37
CA TYR A 37 -4.16 -11.25 -1.29
C TYR A 37 -3.05 -11.03 -2.32
N ALA A 38 -1.90 -11.71 -2.20
CA ALA A 38 -0.80 -11.60 -3.15
C ALA A 38 -1.18 -12.11 -4.56
N GLU A 39 -2.14 -13.04 -4.63
CA GLU A 39 -2.67 -13.59 -5.89
C GLU A 39 -3.69 -12.67 -6.57
N TRP A 40 -4.06 -11.55 -5.93
CA TRP A 40 -5.00 -10.61 -6.51
C TRP A 40 -4.34 -9.78 -7.61
N THR A 41 -5.11 -9.48 -8.65
CA THR A 41 -4.65 -8.59 -9.73
C THR A 41 -4.45 -7.16 -9.21
N GLU A 42 -3.57 -6.41 -9.87
CA GLU A 42 -3.26 -5.00 -9.55
C GLU A 42 -2.70 -4.79 -8.14
N PRO A 43 -1.57 -5.43 -7.78
CA PRO A 43 -0.98 -5.30 -6.44
C PRO A 43 -0.60 -3.85 -6.10
N GLU A 44 -0.45 -2.97 -7.09
CA GLU A 44 -0.26 -1.54 -6.91
C GLU A 44 -1.40 -0.85 -6.14
N ARG A 45 -2.58 -1.48 -6.05
CA ARG A 45 -3.70 -1.05 -5.19
C ARG A 45 -3.28 -0.89 -3.72
N LEU A 46 -2.30 -1.68 -3.29
CA LEU A 46 -1.72 -1.57 -1.96
C LEU A 46 -1.22 -0.14 -1.68
N PHE A 47 -0.55 0.50 -2.65
CA PHE A 47 0.01 1.84 -2.45
C PHE A 47 -1.09 2.87 -2.16
N PHE A 48 -2.19 2.85 -2.91
CA PHE A 48 -3.32 3.75 -2.66
C PHE A 48 -3.90 3.57 -1.26
N ASN A 49 -4.05 2.33 -0.81
CA ASN A 49 -4.62 2.03 0.51
C ASN A 49 -3.68 2.43 1.65
N VAL A 50 -2.38 2.19 1.49
CA VAL A 50 -1.36 2.60 2.48
C VAL A 50 -1.27 4.12 2.56
N GLU A 51 -1.19 4.83 1.43
CA GLU A 51 -1.21 6.29 1.41
C GLU A 51 -2.48 6.86 2.06
N ARG A 52 -3.65 6.28 1.74
CA ARG A 52 -4.91 6.65 2.39
C ARG A 52 -4.84 6.49 3.91
N ALA A 53 -4.37 5.34 4.40
CA ALA A 53 -4.22 5.09 5.83
C ALA A 53 -3.24 6.08 6.49
N TYR A 54 -2.10 6.34 5.86
CA TYR A 54 -1.09 7.28 6.35
C TYR A 54 -1.59 8.72 6.43
N ARG A 55 -2.41 9.16 5.47
CA ARG A 55 -3.07 10.47 5.52
C ARG A 55 -4.02 10.58 6.71
N GLU A 56 -4.80 9.53 6.96
CA GLU A 56 -5.68 9.46 8.14
C GLU A 56 -4.92 9.44 9.46
N PHE A 57 -3.82 8.69 9.55
CA PHE A 57 -2.99 8.66 10.74
C PHE A 57 -2.29 10.00 11.03
N ARG A 58 -2.08 10.82 10.00
CA ARG A 58 -1.63 12.22 10.12
C ARG A 58 -2.76 13.20 10.47
N GLY A 59 -4.00 12.74 10.58
CA GLY A 59 -5.16 13.59 10.87
C GLY A 59 -5.62 14.45 9.69
N GLN A 60 -5.26 14.11 8.46
CA GLN A 60 -5.72 14.85 7.28
C GLN A 60 -7.22 14.61 7.03
N ALA A 61 -7.93 15.66 6.61
CA ALA A 61 -9.33 15.56 6.24
C ALA A 61 -9.54 14.62 5.06
N TRP A 62 -10.70 13.97 5.01
CA TRP A 62 -11.01 12.96 4.00
C TRP A 62 -10.88 13.50 2.56
N ASP A 63 -11.33 14.73 2.35
CA ASP A 63 -11.41 15.47 1.09
C ASP A 63 -10.14 16.28 0.77
N THR A 64 -9.09 16.20 1.60
CA THR A 64 -7.82 16.85 1.29
C THR A 64 -7.34 16.37 -0.10
N PRO A 65 -6.98 17.27 -1.02
CA PRO A 65 -6.53 16.90 -2.35
C PRO A 65 -5.34 15.94 -2.30
N VAL A 66 -5.38 14.94 -3.16
CA VAL A 66 -4.25 14.03 -3.38
C VAL A 66 -3.35 14.67 -4.43
N ASP A 67 -2.03 14.60 -4.23
CA ASP A 67 -1.08 14.88 -5.30
C ASP A 67 -1.08 13.69 -6.28
N PRO A 68 -1.65 13.85 -7.49
CA PRO A 68 -1.75 12.75 -8.43
C PRO A 68 -0.38 12.32 -8.95
N ILE A 69 0.58 13.25 -9.12
CA ILE A 69 1.90 12.96 -9.68
C ILE A 69 2.66 12.05 -8.72
N THR A 70 2.76 12.45 -7.45
CA THR A 70 3.42 11.66 -6.41
C THR A 70 2.74 10.30 -6.23
N THR A 71 1.41 10.27 -6.28
CA THR A 71 0.66 9.02 -6.12
C THR A 71 0.92 8.04 -7.25
N PHE A 72 0.80 8.48 -8.51
CA PHE A 72 1.03 7.60 -9.66
C PHE A 72 2.50 7.18 -9.80
N ALA A 73 3.45 8.02 -9.41
CA ALA A 73 4.86 7.66 -9.33
C ALA A 73 5.08 6.51 -8.33
N GLY A 74 4.48 6.59 -7.14
CA GLY A 74 4.55 5.53 -6.13
C GLY A 74 3.91 4.21 -6.60
N VAL A 75 2.75 4.29 -7.24
CA VAL A 75 2.08 3.14 -7.89
C VAL A 75 3.01 2.48 -8.92
N GLY A 76 3.64 3.28 -9.79
CA GLY A 76 4.59 2.78 -10.79
C GLY A 76 5.81 2.11 -10.16
N GLN A 77 6.37 2.71 -9.12
CA GLN A 77 7.51 2.16 -8.38
C GLN A 77 7.16 0.82 -7.72
N LEU A 78 5.99 0.71 -7.07
CA LEU A 78 5.56 -0.53 -6.42
C LEU A 78 5.29 -1.64 -7.44
N ARG A 79 4.68 -1.31 -8.58
CA ARG A 79 4.47 -2.26 -9.68
C ARG A 79 5.80 -2.83 -10.18
N ASN A 80 6.81 -1.99 -10.37
CA ASN A 80 8.14 -2.43 -10.81
C ASN A 80 8.83 -3.34 -9.78
N PHE A 81 8.68 -3.03 -8.49
CA PHE A 81 9.20 -3.87 -7.40
C PHE A 81 8.61 -5.29 -7.42
N TYR A 82 7.29 -5.43 -7.60
CA TYR A 82 6.68 -6.76 -7.68
C TYR A 82 7.09 -7.50 -8.96
N LYS A 83 7.16 -6.81 -10.11
CA LYS A 83 7.68 -7.42 -11.35
C LYS A 83 9.09 -7.96 -11.17
N SER A 84 10.00 -7.20 -10.56
CA SER A 84 11.38 -7.66 -10.35
C SER A 84 11.46 -8.86 -9.40
N ARG A 85 10.54 -8.96 -8.42
CA ARG A 85 10.50 -10.10 -7.48
C ARG A 85 9.98 -11.37 -8.13
N LEU A 86 9.02 -11.27 -9.05
CA LEU A 86 8.48 -12.41 -9.81
C LEU A 86 9.48 -12.93 -10.86
N HIS A 87 10.32 -12.05 -11.42
CA HIS A 87 11.32 -12.42 -12.43
C HIS A 87 12.73 -12.67 -11.87
N GLY A 88 12.94 -12.42 -10.57
CA GLY A 88 14.24 -12.53 -9.89
C GLY A 88 14.52 -13.88 -9.23
N GLY A 89 13.74 -14.91 -9.53
CA GLY A 89 14.05 -16.30 -9.18
C GLY A 89 15.00 -16.92 -10.21
N GLN A 90 16.30 -16.64 -10.10
CA GLN A 90 17.37 -17.49 -10.58
C GLN A 90 18.30 -17.83 -9.42
#